data_AF-A0A1G0XDZ3-F1
#
_entry.id   AF-A0A1G0XDZ3-F1
#
_cell.length_a   1.000
_cell.length_b   1.000
_cell.length_c   1.000
_cell.angle_alpha   90.00
_cell.angle_beta   90.00
_cell.angle_gamma   90.00
#
_symmetry.space_group_name_H-M   'P 1'
#
loop_
_entity.id
_entity.type
_entity.pdbx_description
1 polymer ?
#
loop_
_entity_poly.entity_id
_entity_poly.type
_entity_poly.pdbx_seq_one_letter_code
_entity_poly.pdbx_strand_id
1 'polypeptide(L)'
;MRSLPIYGLAFVSFVLMLLSCPAQGADKPATPAPKTATVPAAPAAQPAAKPVPAPKVEPNPVVQKKDTTRRFRTGTVISAQLTDSKIHITGLSPYDAPPPIAAGDIAYAIATVKLDKDRAISIYDYELVDGLAIYPCYALSLNGEAFAANKWVYKITDPEDTYSMLFIVRKKTPPQKFVTYKLQSRIVKEDGTELPFFNWEKNHPVPIKSIPATGNIGIDMTPPPPPKPPAPKTPAKSKTKATSAKAVAKPDTKAPAKPTAKTDAKKEAAK
;
A
#
# COMPACT_ATOMS: atom_id res chain seq x y z
N MET A 1 21.12 -42.12 -32.38
CA MET A 1 20.03 -42.81 -31.66
C MET A 1 20.54 -43.26 -30.30
N ARG A 2 20.00 -42.76 -29.19
CA ARG A 2 20.30 -43.24 -27.82
C ARG A 2 19.00 -43.26 -27.02
N SER A 3 18.85 -44.27 -26.18
CA SER A 3 17.58 -44.64 -25.53
C SER A 3 17.20 -43.70 -24.39
N LEU A 4 15.89 -43.49 -24.19
CA LEU A 4 15.30 -42.81 -23.04
C LEU A 4 14.70 -43.84 -22.08
N PRO A 5 15.01 -43.81 -20.76
CA PRO A 5 14.37 -44.68 -19.80
C PRO A 5 12.95 -44.19 -19.47
N ILE A 6 11.99 -45.09 -19.63
CA ILE A 6 10.60 -44.92 -19.22
C ILE A 6 10.53 -45.05 -17.69
N TYR A 7 10.04 -44.02 -16.98
CA TYR A 7 9.66 -44.14 -15.57
C TYR A 7 8.15 -44.15 -15.43
N GLY A 8 7.64 -45.16 -14.72
CA GLY A 8 6.24 -45.57 -14.77
C GLY A 8 5.27 -44.69 -13.97
N LEU A 9 4.04 -44.62 -14.46
CA LEU A 9 2.89 -44.18 -13.68
C LEU A 9 2.65 -45.16 -12.52
N ALA A 10 2.73 -44.66 -11.28
CA ALA A 10 2.10 -45.31 -10.13
C ALA A 10 0.74 -44.66 -9.89
N PHE A 11 -0.31 -45.25 -10.48
CA PHE A 11 -1.70 -44.92 -10.16
C PHE A 11 -1.99 -45.35 -8.71
N VAL A 12 -2.12 -44.39 -7.78
CA VAL A 12 -2.67 -44.67 -6.45
C VAL A 12 -4.07 -44.09 -6.38
N SER A 13 -5.05 -44.91 -6.77
CA SER A 13 -6.45 -44.67 -6.42
C SER A 13 -6.58 -44.67 -4.90
N PHE A 14 -7.04 -43.57 -4.30
CA PHE A 14 -7.43 -43.57 -2.89
C PHE A 14 -8.84 -43.02 -2.69
N VAL A 15 -9.76 -43.99 -2.58
CA VAL A 15 -10.91 -44.01 -1.68
C VAL A 15 -11.76 -42.73 -1.58
N LEU A 16 -12.79 -42.74 -2.42
CA LEU A 16 -14.16 -42.29 -2.14
C LEU A 16 -14.49 -42.22 -0.63
N MET A 17 -14.62 -41.03 -0.05
CA MET A 17 -15.34 -40.83 1.21
C MET A 17 -16.69 -40.17 0.97
N LEU A 18 -17.70 -40.68 1.67
CA LEU A 18 -19.12 -40.49 1.37
C LEU A 18 -19.62 -39.09 1.77
N LEU A 19 -20.36 -38.44 0.86
CA LEU A 19 -21.30 -37.39 1.27
C LEU A 19 -22.41 -38.04 2.09
N SER A 20 -22.64 -37.53 3.30
CA SER A 20 -23.85 -37.80 4.07
C SER A 20 -24.24 -36.54 4.84
N CYS A 21 -25.15 -35.76 4.26
CA CYS A 21 -25.86 -34.69 4.95
C CYS A 21 -27.36 -35.00 4.86
N PRO A 22 -28.06 -35.24 5.98
CA PRO A 22 -29.50 -35.46 5.96
C PRO A 22 -30.25 -34.15 5.68
N ALA A 23 -31.33 -34.24 4.91
CA ALA A 23 -32.24 -33.13 4.68
C ALA A 23 -33.26 -33.00 5.82
N GLN A 24 -33.37 -31.81 6.38
CA GLN A 24 -34.42 -31.33 7.31
C GLN A 24 -34.38 -29.79 7.26
N GLY A 25 -35.47 -29.05 7.19
CA GLY A 25 -36.86 -29.42 6.93
C GLY A 25 -37.60 -28.20 6.38
N ALA A 26 -38.75 -28.41 5.72
CA ALA A 26 -39.57 -27.30 5.25
C ALA A 26 -40.47 -26.79 6.38
N ASP A 27 -40.45 -25.48 6.63
CA ASP A 27 -41.60 -24.79 7.23
C ASP A 27 -41.70 -23.35 6.69
N LYS A 28 -42.75 -23.12 5.90
CA LYS A 28 -43.32 -21.79 5.64
C LYS A 28 -44.52 -21.67 6.57
N PRO A 29 -44.76 -20.50 7.17
CA PRO A 29 -46.00 -19.84 6.77
C PRO A 29 -45.97 -18.30 6.68
N ALA A 30 -46.96 -17.80 5.93
CA ALA A 30 -47.66 -16.53 6.11
C ALA A 30 -46.89 -15.19 6.04
N THR A 31 -46.94 -14.61 4.85
CA THR A 31 -46.92 -13.16 4.59
C THR A 31 -47.99 -12.39 5.38
N PRO A 32 -47.65 -11.26 6.03
CA PRO A 32 -48.59 -10.16 6.27
C PRO A 32 -48.54 -9.12 5.14
N ALA A 33 -49.71 -8.64 4.72
CA ALA A 33 -49.91 -7.68 3.63
C ALA A 33 -49.35 -6.26 3.95
N PRO A 34 -49.11 -5.41 2.93
CA PRO A 34 -48.45 -4.11 3.12
C PRO A 34 -49.36 -3.12 3.85
N LYS A 35 -48.81 -2.39 4.82
CA LYS A 35 -49.48 -1.23 5.42
C LYS A 35 -49.33 -0.01 4.53
N THR A 36 -50.44 0.37 3.89
CA THR A 36 -50.59 1.62 3.15
C THR A 36 -50.25 2.82 4.05
N ALA A 37 -49.15 3.51 3.75
CA ALA A 37 -48.80 4.76 4.42
C ALA A 37 -49.46 5.94 3.71
N THR A 38 -50.33 6.65 4.42
CA THR A 38 -51.13 7.77 3.93
C THR A 38 -50.27 8.93 3.42
N VAL A 39 -50.58 9.44 2.23
CA VAL A 39 -50.02 10.68 1.69
C VAL A 39 -50.56 11.88 2.48
N PRO A 40 -49.71 12.70 3.13
CA PRO A 40 -50.14 13.98 3.70
C PRO A 40 -50.41 15.00 2.58
N ALA A 41 -51.45 15.81 2.76
CA ALA A 41 -51.91 16.77 1.75
C ALA A 41 -50.90 17.90 1.45
N ALA A 42 -50.97 18.44 0.24
CA ALA A 42 -50.19 19.59 -0.19
C ALA A 42 -50.55 20.86 0.60
N PRO A 43 -49.56 21.60 1.17
CA PRO A 43 -49.79 22.93 1.70
C PRO A 43 -50.01 23.95 0.57
N ALA A 44 -50.84 24.96 0.83
CA ALA A 44 -51.21 25.99 -0.14
C ALA A 44 -50.04 26.90 -0.56
N ALA A 45 -50.17 27.51 -1.74
CA ALA A 45 -49.21 28.46 -2.30
C ALA A 45 -49.01 29.69 -1.39
N GLN A 46 -47.76 29.99 -1.06
CA GLN A 46 -47.38 31.28 -0.45
C GLN A 46 -47.21 32.36 -1.54
N PRO A 47 -47.59 33.62 -1.27
CA PRO A 47 -47.48 34.72 -2.23
C PRO A 47 -46.02 35.09 -2.50
N ALA A 48 -45.74 35.54 -3.73
CA ALA A 48 -44.39 35.82 -4.21
C ALA A 48 -43.72 36.97 -3.44
N ALA A 49 -42.65 36.64 -2.70
CA ALA A 49 -41.73 37.63 -2.14
C ALA A 49 -40.84 38.21 -3.25
N LYS A 50 -40.58 39.52 -3.18
CA LYS A 50 -39.76 40.25 -4.16
C LYS A 50 -38.30 39.77 -4.14
N PRO A 51 -37.58 39.77 -5.27
CA PRO A 51 -36.19 39.32 -5.32
C PRO A 51 -35.28 40.29 -4.56
N VAL A 52 -34.66 39.80 -3.48
CA VAL A 52 -33.54 40.48 -2.82
C VAL A 52 -32.26 40.17 -3.61
N PRO A 53 -31.43 41.16 -3.98
CA PRO A 53 -30.19 40.90 -4.69
C PRO A 53 -29.25 40.04 -3.84
N ALA A 54 -28.75 38.94 -4.42
CA ALA A 54 -27.91 37.99 -3.70
C ALA A 54 -26.59 38.64 -3.24
N PRO A 55 -26.15 38.43 -1.99
CA PRO A 55 -24.81 38.81 -1.57
C PRO A 55 -23.78 38.02 -2.39
N LYS A 56 -22.73 38.70 -2.83
CA LYS A 56 -21.63 38.12 -3.60
C LYS A 56 -20.81 37.20 -2.70
N VAL A 57 -21.21 35.92 -2.63
CA VAL A 57 -20.45 34.87 -1.92
C VAL A 57 -19.16 34.63 -2.69
N GLU A 58 -18.03 35.08 -2.13
CA GLU A 58 -16.72 34.63 -2.58
C GLU A 58 -16.61 33.12 -2.38
N PRO A 59 -16.06 32.36 -3.35
CA PRO A 59 -15.91 30.92 -3.22
C PRO A 59 -14.85 30.61 -2.16
N ASN A 60 -15.33 30.39 -0.94
CA ASN A 60 -14.56 29.79 0.15
C ASN A 60 -13.93 28.49 -0.39
N PRO A 61 -12.60 28.31 -0.34
CA PRO A 61 -11.94 27.22 -1.06
C PRO A 61 -12.50 25.88 -0.59
N VAL A 62 -13.08 25.12 -1.52
CA VAL A 62 -13.56 23.77 -1.26
C VAL A 62 -12.35 22.94 -0.86
N VAL A 63 -12.18 22.75 0.45
CA VAL A 63 -11.22 21.79 1.01
C VAL A 63 -11.71 20.41 0.56
N GLN A 64 -11.15 19.94 -0.56
CA GLN A 64 -11.47 18.64 -1.12
C GLN A 64 -11.26 17.61 -0.02
N LYS A 65 -12.37 16.97 0.39
CA LYS A 65 -12.39 15.97 1.45
C LYS A 65 -11.67 14.74 0.92
N LYS A 66 -10.35 14.72 1.10
CA LYS A 66 -9.43 13.77 0.49
C LYS A 66 -9.81 12.37 0.99
N ASP A 67 -10.12 11.47 0.06
CA ASP A 67 -10.54 10.10 0.37
C ASP A 67 -9.41 9.35 1.08
N THR A 68 -9.44 9.35 2.41
CA THR A 68 -8.37 8.82 3.25
C THR A 68 -8.33 7.30 3.27
N THR A 69 -9.46 6.65 2.97
CA THR A 69 -9.61 5.20 2.77
C THR A 69 -10.29 4.88 1.44
N ARG A 70 -10.13 3.63 0.99
CA ARG A 70 -10.78 3.10 -0.22
C ARG A 70 -11.38 1.72 0.07
N ARG A 71 -12.64 1.52 -0.28
CA ARG A 71 -13.33 0.24 -0.10
C ARG A 71 -12.84 -0.78 -1.15
N PHE A 72 -12.65 -2.03 -0.75
CA PHE A 72 -12.43 -3.16 -1.65
C PHE A 72 -13.23 -4.38 -1.18
N ARG A 73 -13.10 -5.52 -1.87
CA ARG A 73 -14.03 -6.64 -1.76
C ARG A 73 -14.13 -7.32 -0.37
N THR A 74 -13.02 -7.43 0.37
CA THR A 74 -12.99 -8.06 1.72
C THR A 74 -12.71 -7.08 2.86
N GLY A 75 -12.72 -5.77 2.59
CA GLY A 75 -12.38 -4.79 3.60
C GLY A 75 -12.18 -3.37 3.06
N THR A 76 -11.36 -2.62 3.77
CA THR A 76 -11.05 -1.22 3.47
C THR A 76 -9.53 -1.02 3.46
N VAL A 77 -9.02 -0.49 2.35
CA VAL A 77 -7.63 -0.04 2.22
C VAL A 77 -7.48 1.26 3.02
N ILE A 78 -6.47 1.31 3.88
CA ILE A 78 -6.12 2.47 4.70
C ILE A 78 -4.80 3.13 4.24
N SER A 79 -3.94 2.41 3.52
CA SER A 79 -2.70 2.96 2.97
C SER A 79 -2.29 2.29 1.66
N ALA A 80 -1.68 3.06 0.77
CA ALA A 80 -1.11 2.58 -0.50
C ALA A 80 0.24 3.28 -0.72
N GLN A 81 1.34 2.53 -0.63
CA GLN A 81 2.71 3.06 -0.63
C GLN A 81 3.59 2.30 -1.62
N LEU A 82 4.39 3.02 -2.41
CA LEU A 82 5.35 2.47 -3.35
C LEU A 82 6.77 2.83 -2.88
N THR A 83 7.71 1.88 -2.95
CA THR A 83 9.12 2.10 -2.57
C THR A 83 10.06 1.31 -3.48
N ASP A 84 11.21 1.89 -3.82
CA ASP A 84 12.33 1.21 -4.48
C ASP A 84 13.21 0.45 -3.46
N SER A 85 13.05 0.70 -2.17
CA SER A 85 13.89 0.11 -1.13
C SER A 85 13.56 -1.36 -0.91
N LYS A 86 14.60 -2.19 -0.88
CA LYS A 86 14.49 -3.65 -0.73
C LYS A 86 13.74 -4.01 0.56
N ILE A 87 12.60 -4.67 0.40
CA ILE A 87 11.81 -5.19 1.52
C ILE A 87 12.35 -6.56 1.94
N HIS A 88 12.44 -6.80 3.24
CA HIS A 88 12.78 -8.10 3.79
C HIS A 88 11.53 -9.00 3.79
N ILE A 89 11.65 -10.16 3.14
CA ILE A 89 10.59 -11.17 3.04
C ILE A 89 11.14 -12.47 3.63
N THR A 90 10.43 -13.04 4.61
CA THR A 90 10.77 -14.31 5.25
C THR A 90 10.02 -15.47 4.59
N GLY A 91 10.51 -16.70 4.78
CA GLY A 91 9.80 -17.90 4.30
C GLY A 91 9.70 -18.04 2.78
N LEU A 92 10.56 -17.37 2.01
CA LEU A 92 10.73 -17.59 0.57
C LEU A 92 11.12 -19.05 0.30
N SER A 93 10.40 -19.74 -0.59
CA SER A 93 10.83 -21.05 -1.08
C SER A 93 12.05 -20.89 -2.00
N PRO A 94 13.04 -21.79 -1.98
CA PRO A 94 14.10 -21.81 -2.98
C PRO A 94 13.58 -22.13 -4.40
N TYR A 95 12.33 -22.59 -4.51
CA TYR A 95 11.64 -22.87 -5.77
C TYR A 95 10.70 -21.74 -6.22
N ASP A 96 10.47 -20.72 -5.39
CA ASP A 96 9.68 -19.55 -5.77
C ASP A 96 10.54 -18.66 -6.68
N ALA A 97 10.36 -18.81 -8.00
CA ALA A 97 11.00 -17.92 -8.95
C ALA A 97 10.56 -16.46 -8.68
N PRO A 98 11.49 -15.50 -8.59
CA PRO A 98 11.12 -14.09 -8.52
C PRO A 98 10.35 -13.70 -9.80
N PRO A 99 9.49 -12.67 -9.74
CA PRO A 99 8.79 -12.19 -10.93
C PRO A 99 9.75 -11.85 -12.08
N PRO A 100 9.36 -12.04 -13.36
CA PRO A 100 10.19 -11.75 -14.52
C PRO A 100 10.32 -10.24 -14.78
N ILE A 101 10.97 -9.56 -13.83
CA ILE A 101 11.28 -8.14 -13.80
C ILE A 101 12.79 -8.04 -13.56
N ALA A 102 13.50 -7.26 -14.38
CA ALA A 102 14.94 -7.07 -14.19
C ALA A 102 15.21 -6.39 -12.85
N ALA A 103 16.26 -6.79 -12.13
CA ALA A 103 16.49 -6.36 -10.75
C ALA A 103 16.63 -4.84 -10.55
N GLY A 104 17.01 -4.09 -11.60
CA GLY A 104 17.07 -2.62 -11.59
C GLY A 104 15.71 -1.92 -11.79
N ASP A 105 14.70 -2.64 -12.28
CA ASP A 105 13.36 -2.16 -12.61
C ASP A 105 12.30 -2.61 -11.59
N ILE A 106 12.73 -3.14 -10.44
CA ILE A 106 11.83 -3.57 -9.35
C ILE A 106 11.48 -2.37 -8.46
N ALA A 107 10.19 -2.24 -8.16
CA ALA A 107 9.69 -1.50 -7.01
C ALA A 107 8.71 -2.39 -6.22
N TYR A 108 8.44 -2.00 -4.98
CA TYR A 108 7.55 -2.70 -4.07
C TYR A 108 6.34 -1.84 -3.75
N ALA A 109 5.15 -2.33 -4.08
CA ALA A 109 3.88 -1.70 -3.74
C ALA A 109 3.29 -2.40 -2.52
N ILE A 110 2.93 -1.62 -1.48
CA ILE A 110 2.35 -2.10 -0.23
C ILE A 110 0.95 -1.50 -0.10
N ALA A 111 -0.06 -2.35 -0.02
CA ALA A 111 -1.42 -1.95 0.33
C ALA A 111 -1.73 -2.41 1.76
N THR A 112 -1.90 -1.47 2.68
CA THR A 112 -2.31 -1.74 4.06
C THR A 112 -3.83 -1.66 4.16
N VAL A 113 -4.45 -2.69 4.73
CA VAL A 113 -5.90 -2.91 4.75
C VAL A 113 -6.37 -3.31 6.15
N LYS A 114 -7.59 -2.90 6.49
CA LYS A 114 -8.41 -3.55 7.52
C LYS A 114 -9.44 -4.44 6.82
N LEU A 115 -9.66 -5.64 7.33
CA LEU A 115 -10.60 -6.59 6.76
C LEU A 115 -11.96 -6.47 7.45
N ASP A 116 -13.03 -6.86 6.75
CA ASP A 116 -14.31 -7.02 7.43
C ASP A 116 -14.26 -8.23 8.36
N LYS A 117 -15.14 -8.21 9.37
CA LYS A 117 -15.36 -9.34 10.25
C LYS A 117 -15.64 -10.61 9.46
N ASP A 118 -15.08 -11.73 9.91
CA ASP A 118 -15.29 -13.07 9.36
C ASP A 118 -14.84 -13.23 7.89
N ARG A 119 -13.97 -12.33 7.40
CA ARG A 119 -13.27 -12.48 6.12
C ARG A 119 -11.93 -13.21 6.28
N ALA A 120 -11.35 -13.51 5.13
CA ALA A 120 -10.02 -14.07 4.97
C ALA A 120 -9.25 -13.24 3.92
N ILE A 121 -7.93 -13.37 3.93
CA ILE A 121 -7.05 -12.80 2.91
C ILE A 121 -5.94 -13.79 2.55
N SER A 122 -5.70 -13.97 1.26
CA SER A 122 -4.61 -14.79 0.72
C SER A 122 -3.80 -14.03 -0.33
N ILE A 123 -2.51 -14.39 -0.47
CA ILE A 123 -1.68 -13.98 -1.61
C ILE A 123 -2.28 -14.38 -2.97
N TYR A 124 -3.18 -15.37 -2.98
CA TYR A 124 -3.85 -15.83 -4.20
C TYR A 124 -5.17 -15.10 -4.51
N ASP A 125 -5.68 -14.27 -3.61
CA ASP A 125 -6.98 -13.60 -3.79
C ASP A 125 -6.89 -12.31 -4.62
N TYR A 126 -5.73 -11.64 -4.60
CA TYR A 126 -5.57 -10.26 -5.05
C TYR A 126 -4.34 -10.04 -5.93
N GLU A 127 -4.49 -9.11 -6.87
CA GLU A 127 -3.42 -8.60 -7.74
C GLU A 127 -3.60 -7.10 -8.00
N LEU A 128 -2.50 -6.41 -8.31
CA LEU A 128 -2.51 -5.05 -8.84
C LEU A 128 -2.44 -5.09 -10.36
N VAL A 129 -3.27 -4.27 -11.02
CA VAL A 129 -3.33 -4.16 -12.48
C VAL A 129 -2.97 -2.73 -12.91
N ASP A 130 -2.18 -2.63 -13.98
CA ASP A 130 -1.63 -1.40 -14.58
C ASP A 130 -1.65 -1.57 -16.11
N GLY A 131 -2.78 -1.24 -16.73
CA GLY A 131 -3.04 -1.53 -18.14
C GLY A 131 -3.05 -3.05 -18.40
N LEU A 132 -2.02 -3.53 -19.10
CA LEU A 132 -1.81 -4.96 -19.40
C LEU A 132 -0.90 -5.67 -18.39
N ALA A 133 -0.25 -4.94 -17.48
CA ALA A 133 0.62 -5.53 -16.47
C ALA A 133 -0.19 -5.99 -15.26
N ILE A 134 0.09 -7.21 -14.80
CA ILE A 134 -0.55 -7.85 -13.64
C ILE A 134 0.54 -8.20 -12.64
N TYR A 135 0.36 -7.80 -11.38
CA TYR A 135 1.30 -8.00 -10.30
C TYR A 135 0.63 -8.80 -9.16
N PRO A 136 1.00 -10.09 -8.96
CA PRO A 136 0.46 -10.90 -7.87
C PRO A 136 0.75 -10.29 -6.50
N CYS A 137 -0.15 -10.48 -5.53
CA CYS A 137 0.26 -10.40 -4.13
C CYS A 137 1.29 -11.50 -3.87
N TYR A 138 2.42 -11.13 -3.25
CA TYR A 138 3.61 -11.97 -3.12
C TYR A 138 3.87 -12.40 -1.68
N ALA A 139 3.53 -11.55 -0.71
CA ALA A 139 3.63 -11.86 0.71
C ALA A 139 2.60 -11.05 1.52
N LEU A 140 2.31 -11.52 2.73
CA LEU A 140 1.44 -10.83 3.68
C LEU A 140 2.20 -10.49 4.96
N SER A 141 1.75 -9.44 5.65
CA SER A 141 2.17 -9.04 7.00
C SER A 141 0.94 -8.76 7.85
N LEU A 142 1.02 -9.06 9.15
CA LEU A 142 0.02 -8.75 10.18
C LEU A 142 0.62 -7.76 11.17
N ASN A 143 -0.09 -6.69 11.50
CA ASN A 143 0.21 -5.74 12.59
C ASN A 143 1.64 -5.13 12.59
N GLY A 144 2.30 -5.13 11.42
CA GLY A 144 3.64 -4.60 11.22
C GLY A 144 4.77 -5.62 11.39
N GLU A 145 4.45 -6.91 11.46
CA GLU A 145 5.41 -8.01 11.35
C GLU A 145 6.16 -7.99 9.99
N ALA A 146 7.27 -8.72 9.90
CA ALA A 146 7.94 -8.94 8.62
C ALA A 146 7.01 -9.64 7.61
N PHE A 147 7.14 -9.31 6.32
CA PHE A 147 6.40 -9.99 5.27
C PHE A 147 6.81 -11.46 5.18
N ALA A 148 5.84 -12.37 5.21
CA ALA A 148 6.07 -13.81 5.16
C ALA A 148 5.45 -14.39 3.89
N ALA A 149 6.28 -14.97 3.01
CA ALA A 149 5.83 -15.61 1.77
C ALA A 149 5.17 -16.98 2.03
N ASN A 150 5.69 -17.74 3.00
CA ASN A 150 5.10 -19.01 3.43
C ASN A 150 3.75 -18.85 4.16
N LYS A 151 3.39 -17.65 4.61
CA LYS A 151 2.10 -17.35 5.26
C LYS A 151 1.06 -16.90 4.22
N TRP A 152 0.68 -17.86 3.38
CA TRP A 152 -0.13 -17.64 2.18
C TRP A 152 -1.60 -17.26 2.45
N VAL A 153 -2.12 -17.44 3.66
CA VAL A 153 -3.51 -17.10 4.02
C VAL A 153 -3.67 -16.77 5.51
N TYR A 154 -4.56 -15.83 5.81
CA TYR A 154 -5.15 -15.61 7.13
C TYR A 154 -6.64 -16.00 7.06
N LYS A 155 -7.02 -17.04 7.81
CA LYS A 155 -8.37 -17.62 7.81
C LYS A 155 -9.10 -17.13 9.06
N ILE A 156 -10.11 -16.28 8.89
CA ILE A 156 -10.78 -15.51 9.96
C ILE A 156 -9.84 -14.44 10.53
N THR A 157 -10.23 -13.18 10.35
CA THR A 157 -9.42 -12.00 10.70
C THR A 157 -10.19 -11.05 11.59
N ASP A 158 -9.54 -10.51 12.62
CA ASP A 158 -10.13 -9.49 13.49
C ASP A 158 -10.25 -8.15 12.73
N PRO A 159 -11.36 -7.41 12.83
CA PRO A 159 -11.48 -6.04 12.28
C PRO A 159 -10.48 -5.03 12.87
N GLU A 160 -9.93 -5.29 14.06
CA GLU A 160 -8.90 -4.45 14.65
C GLU A 160 -7.50 -4.71 14.11
N ASP A 161 -7.25 -5.94 13.64
CA ASP A 161 -5.99 -6.27 12.97
C ASP A 161 -5.80 -5.48 11.68
N THR A 162 -4.55 -5.14 11.42
CA THR A 162 -4.13 -4.43 10.22
C THR A 162 -3.21 -5.31 9.39
N TYR A 163 -3.62 -5.59 8.17
CA TYR A 163 -2.93 -6.47 7.23
C TYR A 163 -2.20 -5.64 6.18
N SER A 164 -1.04 -6.09 5.72
CA SER A 164 -0.37 -5.50 4.54
C SER A 164 -0.16 -6.56 3.46
N MET A 165 -0.63 -6.23 2.25
CA MET A 165 -0.31 -6.97 1.02
C MET A 165 0.93 -6.37 0.37
N LEU A 166 1.90 -7.23 0.04
CA LEU A 166 3.10 -6.86 -0.72
C LEU A 166 2.98 -7.31 -2.17
N PHE A 167 3.18 -6.40 -3.10
CA PHE A 167 3.26 -6.65 -4.54
C PHE A 167 4.64 -6.22 -5.05
N ILE A 168 5.22 -7.03 -5.94
CA ILE A 168 6.47 -6.69 -6.64
C ILE A 168 6.05 -6.16 -8.01
N VAL A 169 6.31 -4.87 -8.26
CA VAL A 169 5.83 -4.14 -9.44
C VAL A 169 7.01 -3.62 -10.27
N ARG A 170 6.74 -3.22 -11.53
CA ARG A 170 7.74 -2.50 -12.33
C ARG A 170 7.83 -1.05 -11.88
N LYS A 171 9.06 -0.59 -11.68
CA LYS A 171 9.37 0.82 -11.42
C LYS A 171 8.94 1.69 -12.60
N LYS A 172 8.29 2.82 -12.32
CA LYS A 172 7.95 3.83 -13.33
C LYS A 172 9.16 4.75 -13.56
N THR A 173 9.49 4.98 -14.83
CA THR A 173 10.56 5.88 -15.28
C THR A 173 9.97 6.88 -16.28
N PRO A 174 10.02 8.20 -16.03
CA PRO A 174 10.55 8.85 -14.83
C PRO A 174 9.75 8.51 -13.56
N PRO A 175 10.35 8.66 -12.35
CA PRO A 175 9.62 8.48 -11.09
C PRO A 175 8.42 9.42 -11.01
N GLN A 176 7.24 8.85 -10.72
CA GLN A 176 6.02 9.61 -10.49
C GLN A 176 5.74 9.67 -8.98
N LYS A 177 5.30 10.84 -8.48
CA LYS A 177 4.96 11.04 -7.07
C LYS A 177 3.77 10.18 -6.60
N PHE A 178 2.84 9.94 -7.51
CA PHE A 178 1.73 9.00 -7.34
C PHE A 178 1.69 8.06 -8.53
N VAL A 179 1.42 6.78 -8.28
CA VAL A 179 1.16 5.78 -9.31
C VAL A 179 -0.15 5.09 -8.99
N THR A 180 -1.12 5.13 -9.90
CA THR A 180 -2.41 4.46 -9.71
C THR A 180 -2.31 3.00 -10.16
N TYR A 181 -2.75 2.08 -9.30
CA TYR A 181 -2.95 0.67 -9.63
C TYR A 181 -4.39 0.26 -9.32
N LYS A 182 -4.99 -0.62 -10.13
CA LYS A 182 -6.31 -1.21 -9.84
C LYS A 182 -6.11 -2.49 -9.01
N LEU A 183 -6.54 -2.47 -7.74
CA LEU A 183 -6.54 -3.65 -6.87
C LEU A 183 -7.74 -4.54 -7.23
N GLN A 184 -7.48 -5.70 -7.84
CA GLN A 184 -8.51 -6.59 -8.37
C GLN A 184 -8.50 -7.94 -7.65
N SER A 185 -9.70 -8.52 -7.49
CA SER A 185 -9.83 -9.90 -6.99
C SER A 185 -9.65 -10.89 -8.14
N ARG A 186 -8.82 -11.91 -7.94
CA ARG A 186 -8.57 -12.97 -8.93
C ARG A 186 -9.78 -13.85 -9.18
N ILE A 187 -10.58 -14.07 -8.13
CA ILE A 187 -11.76 -14.93 -8.14
C ILE A 187 -12.93 -14.25 -8.86
N VAL A 188 -13.11 -12.93 -8.66
CA VAL A 188 -14.15 -12.14 -9.33
C VAL A 188 -13.52 -10.90 -9.93
N LYS A 189 -13.36 -10.93 -11.26
CA LYS A 189 -12.73 -9.89 -12.08
C LYS A 189 -13.63 -8.68 -12.36
N GLU A 190 -14.62 -8.43 -11.50
CA GLU A 190 -15.40 -7.20 -11.49
C GLU A 190 -14.50 -5.98 -11.22
N ASP A 191 -15.08 -4.79 -11.22
CA ASP A 191 -14.37 -3.52 -11.10
C ASP A 191 -13.58 -3.38 -9.80
N GLY A 192 -12.31 -3.80 -9.88
CA GLY A 192 -11.31 -3.58 -8.83
C GLY A 192 -11.13 -2.11 -8.46
N THR A 193 -10.68 -1.88 -7.24
CA THR A 193 -10.55 -0.55 -6.64
C THR A 193 -9.31 0.17 -7.17
N GLU A 194 -9.47 1.35 -7.75
CA GLU A 194 -8.32 2.21 -8.07
C GLU A 194 -7.70 2.80 -6.80
N LEU A 195 -6.39 2.57 -6.64
CA LEU A 195 -5.60 3.01 -5.50
C LEU A 195 -4.44 3.90 -5.97
N PRO A 196 -4.37 5.17 -5.56
CA PRO A 196 -3.20 6.02 -5.78
C PRO A 196 -2.12 5.68 -4.75
N PHE A 197 -1.09 4.95 -5.17
CA PHE A 197 0.08 4.67 -4.35
C PHE A 197 1.00 5.89 -4.31
N PHE A 198 1.34 6.37 -3.11
CA PHE A 198 2.34 7.42 -2.94
C PHE A 198 3.75 6.83 -3.05
N ASN A 199 4.60 7.43 -3.87
CA ASN A 199 5.95 6.97 -4.13
C ASN A 199 6.96 7.58 -3.16
N TRP A 200 7.50 6.72 -2.29
CA TRP A 200 8.57 7.04 -1.33
C TRP A 200 9.98 6.95 -1.94
N GLU A 201 10.12 6.54 -3.20
CA GLU A 201 11.39 6.29 -3.86
C GLU A 201 12.30 5.39 -3.00
N LYS A 202 13.52 5.85 -2.67
CA LYS A 202 14.50 5.12 -1.85
C LYS A 202 14.23 5.18 -0.34
N ASN A 203 13.15 5.82 0.10
CA ASN A 203 12.80 5.84 1.52
C ASN A 203 12.08 4.54 1.91
N HIS A 204 12.23 4.12 3.17
CA HIS A 204 11.46 3.02 3.72
C HIS A 204 9.96 3.40 3.81
N PRO A 205 9.05 2.43 3.62
CA PRO A 205 7.62 2.66 3.77
C PRO A 205 7.28 3.05 5.22
N VAL A 206 6.22 3.85 5.38
CA VAL A 206 5.72 4.28 6.68
C VAL A 206 5.32 3.05 7.52
N PRO A 207 5.86 2.88 8.74
CA PRO A 207 5.49 1.78 9.62
C PRO A 207 3.98 1.75 9.90
N ILE A 208 3.38 0.56 9.98
CA ILE A 208 1.93 0.40 10.16
C ILE A 208 1.41 1.16 11.39
N LYS A 209 2.19 1.18 12.48
CA LYS A 209 1.87 1.92 13.73
C LYS A 209 1.79 3.44 13.57
N SER A 210 2.30 4.00 12.47
CA SER A 210 2.26 5.43 12.13
C SER A 210 1.19 5.76 11.08
N ILE A 211 0.49 4.76 10.54
CA ILE A 211 -0.65 4.96 9.65
C ILE A 211 -1.87 5.28 10.52
N PRO A 212 -2.55 6.44 10.35
CA PRO A 212 -3.72 6.76 11.14
C PRO A 212 -4.87 5.80 10.83
N ALA A 213 -5.71 5.48 11.81
CA ALA A 213 -6.89 4.63 11.61
C ALA A 213 -7.89 5.20 10.58
N THR A 214 -7.86 6.52 10.35
CA THR A 214 -8.61 7.20 9.28
C THR A 214 -8.08 6.92 7.88
N GLY A 215 -6.90 6.30 7.75
CA GLY A 215 -6.16 6.10 6.50
C GLY A 215 -5.40 7.34 6.00
N ASN A 216 -4.51 7.11 5.04
CA ASN A 216 -3.63 8.10 4.43
C ASN A 216 -3.52 7.97 2.88
N ILE A 217 -4.50 7.33 2.22
CA ILE A 217 -4.45 7.09 0.78
C ILE A 217 -4.31 8.38 -0.02
N GLY A 218 -3.36 8.41 -0.95
CA GLY A 218 -3.06 9.57 -1.78
C GLY A 218 -2.55 10.81 -1.01
N ILE A 219 -2.33 10.74 0.30
CA ILE A 219 -1.80 11.86 1.10
C ILE A 219 -0.27 11.84 1.06
N ASP A 220 0.30 12.99 0.70
CA ASP A 220 1.72 13.22 0.91
C ASP A 220 1.96 13.45 2.41
N MET A 221 2.64 12.50 3.06
CA MET A 221 2.95 12.56 4.49
C MET A 221 4.26 13.30 4.79
N THR A 222 4.85 14.06 3.85
CA THR A 222 5.90 15.02 4.22
C THR A 222 5.39 15.90 5.37
N PRO A 223 6.09 15.95 6.52
CA PRO A 223 5.69 16.81 7.62
C PRO A 223 5.53 18.24 7.12
N PRO A 224 4.52 18.99 7.57
CA PRO A 224 4.41 20.39 7.20
C PRO A 224 5.73 21.09 7.54
N PRO A 225 6.28 21.92 6.64
CA PRO A 225 7.56 22.57 6.89
C PRO A 225 7.49 23.31 8.23
N PRO A 226 8.52 23.20 9.08
CA PRO A 226 8.49 23.80 10.41
C PRO A 226 8.12 25.28 10.29
N PRO A 227 7.24 25.81 11.18
CA PRO A 227 6.73 27.17 11.05
C PRO A 227 7.92 28.12 10.93
N LYS A 228 7.93 28.88 9.82
CA LYS A 228 9.06 29.73 9.43
C LYS A 228 9.45 30.58 10.65
N PRO A 229 10.70 30.51 11.14
CA PRO A 229 11.08 31.21 12.36
C PRO A 229 10.64 32.67 12.30
N PRO A 230 10.01 33.21 13.36
CA PRO A 230 9.49 34.57 13.35
C PRO A 230 10.61 35.51 12.90
N ALA A 231 10.32 36.29 11.86
CA ALA A 231 11.33 37.10 11.18
C ALA A 231 12.13 37.89 12.22
N PRO A 232 13.48 37.86 12.20
CA PRO A 232 14.29 38.56 13.17
C PRO A 232 13.84 40.02 13.23
N LYS A 233 13.37 40.46 14.40
CA LYS A 233 12.96 41.86 14.60
C LYS A 233 14.13 42.74 14.20
N THR A 234 13.93 43.57 13.19
CA THR A 234 14.98 44.38 12.57
C THR A 234 15.72 45.14 13.67
N PRO A 235 17.04 44.91 13.87
CA PRO A 235 17.76 45.60 14.93
C PRO A 235 17.76 47.10 14.63
N ALA A 236 17.35 47.89 15.63
CA ALA A 236 17.38 49.34 15.53
C ALA A 236 18.81 49.81 15.25
N LYS A 237 18.96 50.80 14.34
CA LYS A 237 20.24 51.36 13.93
C LYS A 237 21.02 51.93 15.12
N SER A 238 21.99 51.20 15.67
CA SER A 238 23.11 51.78 16.40
C SER A 238 24.25 52.06 15.41
N LYS A 239 24.46 53.33 15.09
CA LYS A 239 25.69 53.78 14.42
C LYS A 239 26.87 53.65 15.39
N THR A 240 28.08 53.47 14.83
CA THR A 240 29.33 54.16 15.20
C THR A 240 30.56 53.25 15.40
N LYS A 241 31.38 53.22 14.35
CA LYS A 241 32.85 53.39 14.34
C LYS A 241 33.77 52.23 14.77
N ALA A 242 34.52 51.80 13.76
CA ALA A 242 35.72 50.95 13.73
C ALA A 242 36.78 51.16 14.84
N THR A 243 37.66 50.14 15.01
CA THR A 243 39.11 50.23 14.68
C THR A 243 39.71 48.81 14.46
N SER A 244 40.78 48.73 13.66
CA SER A 244 41.61 47.57 13.24
C SER A 244 42.36 46.85 14.39
N ALA A 245 42.91 45.62 14.29
CA ALA A 245 44.00 45.22 13.37
C ALA A 245 44.48 43.74 13.56
N LYS A 246 45.37 43.27 12.65
CA LYS A 246 46.35 42.14 12.74
C LYS A 246 45.81 40.72 13.00
N ALA A 247 45.91 39.70 12.13
CA ALA A 247 46.96 39.18 11.22
C ALA A 247 48.06 38.34 11.90
N VAL A 248 48.14 37.05 11.50
CA VAL A 248 49.22 36.02 11.52
C VAL A 248 48.50 34.67 11.27
N ALA A 249 48.61 33.98 10.12
CA ALA A 249 49.72 33.13 9.65
C ALA A 249 50.00 31.94 10.61
N LYS A 250 50.25 30.68 10.23
CA LYS A 250 50.51 30.02 8.94
C LYS A 250 50.26 28.46 9.14
N PRO A 251 50.80 27.47 8.38
CA PRO A 251 50.01 26.72 7.39
C PRO A 251 50.13 25.16 7.48
N ASP A 252 49.65 24.47 6.43
CA ASP A 252 50.21 23.22 5.84
C ASP A 252 50.25 21.91 6.68
N THR A 253 50.23 20.68 6.12
CA THR A 253 49.77 20.09 4.84
C THR A 253 49.94 18.54 4.99
N LYS A 254 49.44 17.75 4.02
CA LYS A 254 49.94 16.41 3.61
C LYS A 254 49.18 15.14 4.07
N ALA A 255 48.35 14.62 3.16
CA ALA A 255 48.20 13.17 2.91
C ALA A 255 49.43 12.66 2.11
N PRO A 256 49.79 11.36 2.07
CA PRO A 256 48.95 10.20 1.67
C PRO A 256 49.04 9.03 2.71
N ALA A 257 48.79 7.72 2.48
CA ALA A 257 48.63 6.93 1.25
C ALA A 257 47.84 5.58 1.42
N LYS A 258 47.74 4.86 0.30
CA LYS A 258 47.43 3.42 0.06
C LYS A 258 48.66 2.84 -0.72
N PRO A 259 48.89 1.54 -1.03
CA PRO A 259 48.13 0.27 -0.84
C PRO A 259 49.00 -0.82 -0.12
N THR A 260 48.70 -2.13 0.02
CA THR A 260 48.21 -3.22 -0.86
C THR A 260 47.62 -4.37 -0.02
N ALA A 261 46.48 -4.97 -0.40
CA ALA A 261 46.35 -6.22 -1.17
C ALA A 261 47.13 -7.45 -0.64
N LYS A 262 46.39 -8.47 -0.16
CA LYS A 262 46.73 -9.89 -0.40
C LYS A 262 45.47 -10.75 -0.47
N THR A 263 45.44 -11.56 -1.52
CA THR A 263 44.42 -12.56 -1.83
C THR A 263 44.91 -13.90 -1.32
N ASP A 264 44.06 -14.67 -0.62
CA ASP A 264 44.32 -16.09 -0.39
C ASP A 264 43.31 -16.93 -1.18
N ALA A 265 43.84 -17.75 -2.09
CA ALA A 265 43.08 -18.65 -2.92
C ALA A 265 42.97 -20.02 -2.24
N LYS A 266 41.75 -20.55 -2.12
CA LYS A 266 41.52 -21.94 -1.70
C LYS A 266 41.40 -22.82 -2.95
N LYS A 267 42.32 -23.76 -3.12
CA LYS A 267 42.38 -24.72 -4.24
C LYS A 267 42.37 -26.16 -3.69
N GLU A 268 41.66 -27.06 -4.38
CA GLU A 268 41.77 -28.54 -4.31
C GLU A 268 41.43 -29.23 -2.95
N ALA A 269 41.04 -30.51 -2.89
CA ALA A 269 40.68 -31.47 -3.94
C ALA A 269 39.67 -32.52 -3.41
N ALA A 270 39.08 -33.25 -4.36
CA ALA A 270 38.37 -34.53 -4.28
C ALA A 270 38.49 -35.41 -3.02
N LYS A 271 37.34 -35.96 -2.60
CA LYS A 271 37.06 -37.40 -2.83
C LYS A 271 35.56 -37.66 -2.96
#